data_AF-A0A536EEV9-F1
#
_entry.id   AF-A0A536EEV9-F1
#
_cell.length_a   1.000
_cell.length_b   1.000
_cell.length_c   1.000
_cell.angle_alpha   90.00
_cell.angle_beta   90.00
_cell.angle_gamma   90.00
#
_symmetry.space_group_name_H-M   'P 1'
#
loop_
_entity.id
_entity.type
_entity.pdbx_description
1 polymer ?
#
loop_
_entity_poly.entity_id
_entity_poly.type
_entity_poly.pdbx_seq_one_letter_code
_entity_poly.pdbx_strand_id
1 'polypeptide(L)'
;MTAGRGEYGVARQRQPGRNSAAMGYRVTLKRGVELFNAGLYWEAHEAWELAWTPDRLGPDRGFYKGLIQIAAGCLHYRRDNRRGAINKWRSGTAYLRSYLPLYRG
;
A
#
# COMPACT_ATOMS: atom_id res chain seq x y z
N MET A 1 29.66 43.33 35.11
CA MET A 1 28.22 43.23 35.41
C MET A 1 27.44 43.64 34.17
N THR A 2 27.09 42.68 33.30
CA THR A 2 26.05 42.87 32.26
C THR A 2 25.46 41.51 31.88
N ALA A 3 24.16 41.38 32.12
CA ALA A 3 23.15 40.46 31.56
C ALA A 3 23.52 38.99 31.27
N GLY A 4 22.97 38.09 32.11
CA GLY A 4 22.85 36.67 31.85
C GLY A 4 21.92 36.37 30.67
N ARG A 5 22.35 35.45 29.81
CA ARG A 5 21.51 34.89 28.73
C ARG A 5 20.62 33.81 29.34
N GLY A 6 19.34 34.16 29.53
CA GLY A 6 18.30 33.22 29.88
C GLY A 6 17.94 32.31 28.71
N GLU A 7 17.99 31.01 28.99
CA GLU A 7 16.90 30.05 28.72
C GLU A 7 16.42 29.88 27.26
N TYR A 8 17.12 29.02 26.50
CA TYR A 8 16.52 28.30 25.38
C TYR A 8 15.81 27.05 25.90
N GLY A 9 14.59 27.23 26.40
CA GLY A 9 13.65 26.16 26.68
C GLY A 9 12.39 26.33 25.87
N VAL A 10 12.30 25.69 24.70
CA VAL A 10 10.99 25.32 24.12
C VAL A 10 11.04 23.86 23.70
N ALA A 11 10.54 23.06 24.64
CA ALA A 11 9.81 21.81 24.50
C ALA A 11 9.79 21.13 23.12
N ARG A 12 10.23 19.86 23.13
CA ARG A 12 9.93 18.81 22.15
C ARG A 12 8.47 18.90 21.70
N GLN A 13 8.26 19.37 20.47
CA GLN A 13 6.91 19.38 19.90
C GLN A 13 6.54 17.97 19.46
N ARG A 14 5.49 17.49 20.12
CA ARG A 14 4.92 16.15 20.05
C ARG A 14 4.35 15.88 18.66
N GLN A 15 4.68 14.73 18.09
CA GLN A 15 4.05 14.17 16.90
C GLN A 15 2.54 13.99 17.11
N PRO A 16 1.68 14.42 16.17
CA PRO A 16 0.29 13.99 16.16
C PRO A 16 0.12 12.71 15.30
N GLY A 17 -0.49 11.67 15.90
CA GLY A 17 -1.46 10.81 15.19
C GLY A 17 -0.97 9.59 14.40
N ARG A 18 -0.05 8.77 14.91
CA ARG A 18 0.41 7.53 14.24
C ARG A 18 -0.63 6.38 14.19
N ASN A 19 -1.79 6.51 14.83
CA ASN A 19 -2.76 5.41 15.01
C ASN A 19 -3.90 5.33 13.98
N SER A 20 -4.34 6.44 13.38
CA SER A 20 -5.49 6.42 12.43
C SER A 20 -5.10 5.88 11.05
N ALA A 21 -3.88 6.17 10.59
CA ALA A 21 -3.38 5.68 9.31
C ALA A 21 -3.24 4.15 9.31
N ALA A 22 -2.65 3.57 10.37
CA ALA A 22 -2.46 2.12 10.49
C ALA A 22 -3.78 1.33 10.49
N MET A 23 -4.85 1.90 11.06
CA MET A 23 -6.19 1.30 11.01
C MET A 23 -6.81 1.42 9.61
N GLY A 24 -6.62 2.56 8.92
CA GLY A 24 -7.00 2.73 7.52
C GLY A 24 -6.31 1.75 6.57
N TYR A 25 -5.02 1.47 6.75
CA TYR A 25 -4.23 0.51 5.96
C TYR A 25 -4.75 -0.94 6.07
N ARG A 26 -5.15 -1.38 7.26
CA ARG A 26 -5.65 -2.76 7.44
C ARG A 26 -7.04 -2.93 6.82
N VAL A 27 -7.86 -1.88 6.85
CA VAL A 27 -9.18 -1.86 6.23
C VAL A 27 -9.08 -1.94 4.71
N THR A 28 -8.15 -1.20 4.10
CA THR A 28 -7.98 -1.20 2.63
C THR A 28 -7.45 -2.53 2.10
N LEU A 29 -6.52 -3.19 2.80
CA LEU A 29 -6.02 -4.51 2.39
C LEU A 29 -7.14 -5.56 2.40
N LYS A 30 -7.84 -5.71 3.53
CA LYS A 30 -8.93 -6.70 3.67
C LYS A 30 -10.05 -6.44 2.66
N ARG A 31 -10.46 -5.17 2.51
CA ARG A 31 -11.50 -4.79 1.55
C ARG A 31 -11.09 -5.12 0.11
N GLY A 32 -9.85 -4.84 -0.28
CA GLY A 32 -9.36 -5.18 -1.61
C GLY A 32 -9.33 -6.70 -1.86
N VAL A 33 -9.02 -7.51 -0.85
CA VAL A 33 -9.10 -8.98 -0.95
C VAL A 33 -10.55 -9.45 -1.15
N GLU A 34 -11.50 -8.93 -0.39
CA GLU A 34 -12.93 -9.25 -0.55
C GLU A 34 -13.43 -8.91 -1.96
N LEU A 35 -13.09 -7.71 -2.45
CA LEU A 35 -13.44 -7.26 -3.80
C LEU A 35 -12.78 -8.14 -4.87
N PHE A 36 -11.51 -8.48 -4.71
CA PHE A 36 -10.79 -9.32 -5.65
C PHE A 36 -11.43 -10.71 -5.74
N ASN A 37 -11.75 -11.32 -4.59
CA ASN A 37 -12.40 -12.63 -4.52
C ASN A 37 -13.80 -12.62 -5.12
N ALA A 38 -14.51 -11.48 -5.05
CA ALA A 38 -15.80 -11.27 -5.71
C ALA A 38 -15.69 -11.02 -7.23
N GLY A 39 -14.49 -10.99 -7.79
CA GLY A 39 -14.29 -10.65 -9.20
C GLY A 39 -14.51 -9.17 -9.49
N LEU A 40 -14.33 -8.28 -8.52
CA LEU A 40 -14.36 -6.82 -8.66
C LEU A 40 -12.92 -6.29 -8.70
N TYR A 41 -12.20 -6.60 -9.79
CA TYR A 41 -10.76 -6.36 -9.90
C TYR A 41 -10.41 -4.87 -10.03
N TRP A 42 -11.30 -4.04 -10.57
CA TRP A 42 -11.07 -2.61 -10.65
C TRP A 42 -11.15 -1.97 -9.27
N GLU A 43 -12.19 -2.31 -8.52
CA GLU A 43 -12.43 -1.83 -7.17
C GLU A 43 -11.36 -2.33 -6.20
N ALA A 44 -10.91 -3.58 -6.36
CA ALA A 44 -9.76 -4.10 -5.63
C ALA A 44 -8.47 -3.33 -5.94
N HIS A 45 -8.23 -3.01 -7.22
CA HIS A 45 -7.10 -2.20 -7.65
C HIS A 45 -7.12 -0.81 -6.98
N GLU A 46 -8.26 -0.10 -7.03
CA GLU A 46 -8.40 1.22 -6.42
C GLU A 46 -8.22 1.17 -4.89
N ALA A 47 -8.79 0.17 -4.22
CA ALA A 47 -8.63 -0.01 -2.78
C ALA A 47 -7.15 -0.19 -2.38
N TRP A 48 -6.40 -1.00 -3.14
CA TRP A 48 -4.97 -1.19 -2.89
C TRP A 48 -4.12 0.00 -3.33
N GLU A 49 -4.49 0.75 -4.37
CA GLU A 49 -3.79 1.97 -4.77
C GLU A 49 -3.94 3.09 -3.75
N LEU A 50 -5.12 3.20 -3.11
CA LEU A 50 -5.34 4.11 -1.99
C LEU A 50 -4.44 3.78 -0.80
N ALA A 51 -4.24 2.49 -0.51
CA ALA A 51 -3.30 2.04 0.50
C ALA A 51 -1.84 2.31 0.08
N TRP A 52 -1.51 2.08 -1.18
CA TRP A 52 -0.14 2.22 -1.69
C TRP A 52 0.35 3.67 -1.74
N THR A 53 -0.53 4.62 -2.08
CA THR A 53 -0.17 6.04 -2.29
C THR A 53 0.59 6.65 -1.09
N PRO A 54 0.10 6.56 0.15
CA PRO A 54 0.83 7.04 1.33
C PRO A 54 2.04 6.17 1.69
N ASP A 55 2.09 4.89 1.29
CA ASP A 55 3.21 3.96 1.56
C ASP A 55 4.21 3.86 0.39
N ARG A 56 4.19 4.78 -0.58
CA ARG A 56 5.07 4.70 -1.77
C ARG A 56 6.55 4.56 -1.45
N LEU A 57 6.99 5.06 -0.29
CA LEU A 57 8.36 4.97 0.21
C LEU A 57 8.51 4.02 1.42
N GLY A 58 7.44 3.34 1.80
CA GLY A 58 7.40 2.47 2.98
C GLY A 58 7.77 1.01 2.70
N PRO A 59 7.75 0.18 3.76
CA PRO A 59 8.13 -1.23 3.69
C PRO A 59 7.14 -2.08 2.87
N ASP A 60 5.87 -1.66 2.78
CA ASP A 60 4.82 -2.42 2.09
C ASP A 60 4.67 -1.96 0.62
N ARG A 61 5.44 -0.97 0.15
CA ARG A 61 5.35 -0.43 -1.20
C ARG A 61 5.40 -1.50 -2.29
N GLY A 62 6.24 -2.52 -2.10
CA GLY A 62 6.42 -3.62 -3.04
C GLY A 62 5.22 -4.57 -2.98
N PHE A 63 4.74 -4.86 -1.79
CA PHE A 63 3.59 -5.72 -1.54
C PHE A 63 2.33 -5.18 -2.22
N TYR A 64 1.94 -3.94 -1.92
CA TYR A 64 0.77 -3.34 -2.55
C TYR A 64 0.94 -3.18 -4.06
N LYS A 65 2.12 -2.78 -4.54
CA LYS A 65 2.40 -2.71 -5.98
C LYS A 65 2.23 -4.08 -6.65
N GLY A 66 2.63 -5.15 -5.98
CA GLY A 66 2.38 -6.52 -6.43
C GLY A 66 0.89 -6.81 -6.61
N LEU A 67 0.09 -6.59 -5.56
CA LEU A 67 -1.36 -6.81 -5.57
C LEU A 67 -2.07 -5.99 -6.65
N ILE A 68 -1.74 -4.70 -6.78
CA ILE A 68 -2.27 -3.80 -7.81
C ILE A 68 -2.01 -4.34 -9.22
N GLN A 69 -0.80 -4.84 -9.50
CA GLN A 69 -0.49 -5.44 -10.81
C GLN A 69 -1.25 -6.75 -11.04
N ILE A 70 -1.48 -7.57 -9.99
CA ILE A 70 -2.29 -8.78 -10.11
C ILE A 70 -3.74 -8.44 -10.52
N ALA A 71 -4.37 -7.50 -9.81
CA ALA A 71 -5.71 -7.00 -10.16
C ALA A 71 -5.79 -6.42 -11.57
N ALA A 72 -4.81 -5.59 -11.95
CA ALA A 72 -4.72 -5.05 -13.31
C ALA A 72 -4.60 -6.17 -14.36
N GLY A 73 -3.81 -7.21 -14.11
CA GLY A 73 -3.69 -8.36 -15.00
C GLY A 73 -5.02 -9.07 -15.23
N CYS A 74 -5.84 -9.21 -14.19
CA CYS A 74 -7.17 -9.81 -14.32
C CYS A 74 -8.15 -8.92 -15.11
N LEU A 75 -8.05 -7.59 -15.02
CA LEU A 75 -8.80 -6.67 -15.88
C LEU A 75 -8.38 -6.77 -17.35
N HIS A 76 -7.08 -6.85 -17.62
CA HIS A 76 -6.57 -7.08 -18.98
C HIS A 76 -7.11 -8.40 -19.55
N TYR A 77 -7.13 -9.47 -18.74
CA TYR A 77 -7.67 -10.75 -19.15
C TYR A 77 -9.16 -10.67 -19.51
N ARG A 78 -9.97 -9.97 -18.70
CA ARG A 78 -11.40 -9.73 -18.98
C ARG A 78 -11.68 -8.93 -20.25
N ARG A 79 -10.71 -8.11 -20.69
CA ARG A 79 -10.78 -7.32 -21.94
C ARG A 79 -10.15 -8.04 -23.13
N ASP A 80 -9.98 -9.36 -23.04
CA ASP A 80 -9.30 -10.24 -23.99
C ASP A 80 -7.85 -9.82 -24.35
N ASN A 81 -7.23 -9.00 -23.49
CA ASN A 81 -5.84 -8.60 -23.63
C ASN A 81 -4.92 -9.56 -22.87
N ARG A 82 -4.75 -10.76 -23.43
CA ARG A 82 -3.96 -11.84 -22.82
C ARG A 82 -2.49 -11.47 -22.61
N ARG A 83 -1.88 -10.78 -23.58
CA ARG A 83 -0.48 -10.33 -23.47
C ARG A 83 -0.31 -9.34 -22.32
N GLY A 84 -1.22 -8.39 -22.20
CA GLY A 84 -1.25 -7.43 -21.09
C GLY A 84 -1.42 -8.13 -19.74
N ALA A 85 -2.33 -9.10 -19.65
CA ALA A 85 -2.56 -9.88 -18.44
C ALA A 85 -1.29 -10.59 -17.97
N ILE A 86 -0.62 -11.34 -18.86
CA ILE A 86 0.61 -12.07 -18.55
C ILE A 86 1.72 -11.12 -18.08
N ASN A 87 1.91 -10.00 -18.76
CA ASN A 87 2.94 -9.02 -18.37
C ASN A 87 2.69 -8.47 -16.96
N LYS A 88 1.44 -8.15 -16.65
CA LYS A 88 1.02 -7.66 -15.33
C LYS A 88 1.20 -8.72 -14.25
N TRP A 89 0.79 -9.96 -14.49
CA TRP A 89 0.97 -11.05 -13.54
C TRP A 89 2.44 -11.41 -13.29
N ARG A 90 3.30 -11.40 -14.31
CA ARG A 90 4.75 -11.59 -14.14
C ARG A 90 5.36 -10.50 -13.28
N SER A 91 5.03 -9.24 -13.56
CA SER A 91 5.53 -8.12 -12.75
C SER A 91 5.00 -8.18 -11.31
N GLY A 92 3.69 -8.46 -11.14
CA GLY A 92 3.06 -8.57 -9.82
C GLY A 92 3.67 -9.69 -8.97
N THR A 93 3.85 -10.88 -9.54
CA THR A 93 4.48 -12.02 -8.84
C THR A 93 5.94 -11.76 -8.50
N ALA A 94 6.69 -11.03 -9.34
CA ALA A 94 8.06 -10.62 -9.03
C ALA A 94 8.13 -9.71 -7.80
N TYR A 95 7.18 -8.78 -7.63
CA TYR A 95 7.07 -7.96 -6.42
C TYR A 95 6.69 -8.78 -5.18
N LEU A 96 5.73 -9.71 -5.30
CA LEU A 96 5.22 -10.49 -4.17
C LEU A 96 6.19 -11.55 -3.67
N ARG A 97 7.16 -11.98 -4.48
CA ARG A 97 8.11 -13.06 -4.14
C ARG A 97 8.88 -12.78 -2.84
N SER A 98 9.21 -11.53 -2.54
CA SER A 98 9.94 -11.15 -1.31
C SER A 98 9.10 -11.24 -0.04
N TYR A 99 7.79 -11.49 -0.16
CA TYR A 99 6.82 -11.52 0.94
C TYR A 99 6.29 -12.94 1.21
N LEU A 100 6.85 -13.95 0.55
CA LEU A 100 6.53 -15.36 0.80
C LEU A 100 7.14 -15.85 2.13
N PRO A 101 6.55 -16.88 2.75
CA PRO A 101 5.28 -17.52 2.38
C PRO A 101 4.04 -16.81 2.94
N LEU A 102 4.24 -15.91 3.91
CA LEU A 102 3.17 -15.28 4.69
C LEU A 102 3.48 -13.80 4.92
N TYR A 103 2.54 -12.92 4.58
CA TYR A 103 2.68 -11.50 4.85
C TYR A 103 1.31 -10.84 5.03
N ARG A 104 1.14 -10.13 6.15
CA ARG A 104 -0.09 -9.38 6.52
C ARG A 104 -1.38 -10.20 6.69
N GLY A 105 -1.34 -11.55 6.65
CA GLY A 105 -2.46 -12.44 7.01
C GLY A 105 -2.69 -13.52 5.96
#